data_AF-A0AA37HEJ9-F1
#
_entry.id   AF-A0AA37HEJ9-F1
#
_cell.length_a   1.000
_cell.length_b   1.000
_cell.length_c   1.000
_cell.angle_alpha   90.00
_cell.angle_beta   90.00
_cell.angle_gamma   90.00
#
_symmetry.space_group_name_H-M   'P 1'
#
loop_
_entity.id
_entity.type
_entity.pdbx_description
1 polymer ?
#
loop_
_entity_poly.entity_id
_entity_poly.type
_entity_poly.pdbx_seq_one_letter_code
_entity_poly.pdbx_strand_id
1 'polypeptide(L)'
;MARLLAAADLLYARAESGIAMLPPACRPAVRAAGLIYAEIGRDLARSGLDPVTRRARVPGARKARLLARAILTPSNRRADRPALPEAAFLVEAVATMPLTPAVTRLAWWNLGAQVVRVLDLIETLRERERLGGAASS
;
A
#
# COMPACT_ATOMS: atom_id res chain seq x y z
N MET A 1 -18.45 -5.43 -21.02
CA MET A 1 -17.98 -4.92 -19.71
C MET A 1 -18.31 -5.86 -18.54
N ALA A 2 -19.56 -6.33 -18.40
CA ALA A 2 -19.97 -7.21 -17.28
C ALA A 2 -19.07 -8.44 -17.06
N ARG A 3 -18.73 -9.17 -18.14
CA ARG A 3 -17.80 -10.32 -18.08
C ARG A 3 -16.42 -9.97 -17.48
N LEU A 4 -15.91 -8.78 -17.80
CA LEU A 4 -14.62 -8.30 -17.29
C LEU A 4 -14.71 -7.97 -15.79
N LEU A 5 -15.79 -7.32 -15.36
CA LEU A 5 -16.02 -7.03 -13.94
C LEU A 5 -16.16 -8.32 -13.12
N ALA A 6 -16.88 -9.31 -13.65
CA ALA A 6 -16.99 -10.63 -13.01
C ALA A 6 -15.63 -11.33 -12.88
N ALA A 7 -14.79 -11.28 -13.93
CA ALA A 7 -13.43 -11.80 -13.86
C ALA A 7 -12.57 -11.05 -12.82
N ALA A 8 -12.70 -9.73 -12.75
CA ALA A 8 -12.01 -8.92 -11.74
C ALA A 8 -12.43 -9.28 -10.31
N ASP A 9 -13.73 -9.51 -10.06
CA ASP A 9 -14.23 -9.92 -8.75
C ASP A 9 -13.64 -11.26 -8.30
N LEU A 10 -13.49 -12.23 -9.23
CA LEU A 10 -12.81 -13.49 -8.96
C LEU A 10 -11.34 -13.29 -8.59
N LEU A 11 -10.65 -12.39 -9.28
CA LEU A 11 -9.24 -12.06 -9.00
C LEU A 11 -9.08 -11.35 -7.66
N TYR A 12 -9.96 -10.39 -7.31
CA TYR A 12 -9.95 -9.74 -6.01
C TYR A 12 -10.18 -10.74 -4.87
N ALA A 13 -11.12 -11.67 -5.03
CA ALA A 13 -11.35 -12.72 -4.04
C ALA A 13 -10.14 -13.66 -3.90
N ARG A 14 -9.47 -14.00 -5.01
CA ARG A 14 -8.24 -14.81 -4.99
C ARG A 14 -7.08 -14.09 -4.30
N ALA A 15 -6.94 -12.78 -4.52
CA ALA A 15 -5.86 -11.97 -3.97
C ALA A 15 -5.81 -11.94 -2.44
N GLU A 16 -6.93 -12.17 -1.74
CA GLU A 16 -6.96 -12.11 -0.27
C GLU A 16 -6.00 -13.10 0.40
N SER A 17 -5.77 -14.27 -0.23
CA SER A 17 -4.77 -15.23 0.24
C SER A 17 -3.35 -14.65 0.24
N GLY A 18 -2.97 -13.98 -0.85
CA GLY A 18 -1.66 -13.33 -0.98
C GLY A 18 -1.52 -12.10 -0.09
N ILE A 19 -2.58 -11.31 0.06
CA ILE A 19 -2.61 -10.14 0.95
C ILE A 19 -2.37 -10.56 2.41
N ALA A 20 -2.91 -11.71 2.83
CA ALA A 20 -2.69 -12.24 4.17
C ALA A 20 -1.22 -12.60 4.47
N MET A 21 -0.41 -12.83 3.42
CA MET A 21 1.02 -13.17 3.53
C MET A 21 1.94 -11.95 3.59
N LEU A 22 1.44 -10.74 3.29
CA LEU A 22 2.24 -9.52 3.36
C LEU A 22 2.66 -9.17 4.81
N PRO A 23 3.65 -8.30 5.02
CA PRO A 23 3.95 -7.75 6.34
C PRO A 23 2.70 -7.11 6.99
N PRO A 24 2.43 -7.33 8.30
CA PRO A 24 1.21 -6.87 8.95
C PRO A 24 0.89 -5.38 8.75
N ALA A 25 1.93 -4.53 8.73
CA ALA A 25 1.78 -3.08 8.59
C ALA A 25 1.18 -2.64 7.24
N CYS A 26 1.39 -3.39 6.15
CA CYS A 26 0.89 -2.98 4.82
C CYS A 26 -0.40 -3.69 4.40
N ARG A 27 -0.80 -4.79 5.06
CA ARG A 27 -2.02 -5.55 4.71
C ARG A 27 -3.26 -4.68 4.60
N PRO A 28 -3.60 -3.83 5.60
CA PRO A 28 -4.85 -3.07 5.56
C PRO A 28 -4.89 -2.08 4.40
N ALA A 29 -3.74 -1.48 4.06
CA ALA A 29 -3.63 -0.52 2.96
C ALA A 29 -3.85 -1.21 1.59
N VAL A 30 -3.16 -2.32 1.33
CA VAL A 30 -3.31 -3.07 0.07
C VAL A 30 -4.74 -3.62 -0.06
N ARG A 31 -5.28 -4.17 1.04
CA ARG A 31 -6.65 -4.68 1.08
C ARG A 31 -7.69 -3.59 0.83
N ALA A 32 -7.54 -2.42 1.46
CA ALA A 32 -8.42 -1.29 1.25
C ALA A 32 -8.40 -0.81 -0.22
N ALA A 33 -7.21 -0.76 -0.84
CA ALA A 33 -7.08 -0.42 -2.25
C ALA A 33 -7.87 -1.39 -3.14
N GLY A 34 -7.74 -2.70 -2.93
CA GLY A 34 -8.52 -3.72 -3.66
C GLY A 34 -10.03 -3.54 -3.49
N LEU A 35 -10.50 -3.29 -2.26
CA LEU A 35 -11.91 -3.03 -1.97
C LEU A 35 -12.43 -1.75 -2.64
N ILE A 36 -11.63 -0.69 -2.69
CA ILE A 36 -11.97 0.57 -3.37
C ILE A 36 -12.03 0.37 -4.88
N TYR A 37 -11.09 -0.38 -5.48
CA TYR A 37 -11.11 -0.66 -6.91
C TYR A 37 -12.28 -1.56 -7.31
N ALA A 38 -12.61 -2.57 -6.53
CA ALA A 38 -13.82 -3.37 -6.73
C ALA A 38 -15.09 -2.50 -6.66
N GLU A 39 -15.11 -1.51 -5.77
CA GLU A 39 -16.24 -0.58 -5.65
C GLU A 39 -16.43 0.32 -6.88
N ILE A 40 -15.35 0.69 -7.57
CA ILE A 40 -15.44 1.38 -8.86
C ILE A 40 -16.22 0.52 -9.84
N GLY A 41 -15.85 -0.76 -9.98
CA GLY A 41 -16.57 -1.72 -10.85
C GLY A 41 -18.06 -1.82 -10.51
N ARG A 42 -18.41 -1.86 -9.22
CA ARG A 42 -19.82 -1.86 -8.77
C ARG A 42 -20.54 -0.56 -9.07
N ASP A 43 -19.86 0.59 -9.08
CA ASP A 43 -20.46 1.84 -9.53
C ASP A 43 -20.75 1.83 -11.03
N LEU A 44 -19.82 1.34 -11.86
CA LEU A 44 -20.05 1.16 -13.30
C LEU A 44 -21.24 0.23 -13.57
N ALA A 45 -21.31 -0.90 -12.87
CA ALA A 45 -22.41 -1.85 -13.03
C ALA A 45 -23.77 -1.23 -12.69
N ARG A 46 -23.84 -0.42 -11.63
CA ARG A 46 -25.07 0.30 -11.24
C ARG A 46 -25.44 1.43 -12.22
N SER A 47 -24.46 2.01 -12.91
CA SER A 47 -24.70 3.07 -13.89
C SER A 47 -24.82 2.57 -15.33
N GLY A 48 -25.23 1.32 -15.54
CA GLY A 48 -25.49 0.77 -16.88
C GLY A 48 -24.25 0.42 -17.70
N LEU A 49 -23.09 0.26 -17.07
CA LEU A 49 -21.82 -0.13 -17.71
C LEU A 49 -21.31 0.88 -18.76
N ASP A 50 -21.59 2.16 -18.56
CA ASP A 50 -21.08 3.26 -19.39
C ASP A 50 -19.87 3.97 -18.72
N PRO A 51 -18.63 3.54 -19.01
CA PRO A 51 -17.42 4.23 -18.55
C PRO A 51 -17.03 5.44 -19.41
N VAL A 52 -17.64 5.63 -20.58
CA VAL A 52 -17.20 6.62 -21.58
C VAL A 52 -17.82 7.97 -21.27
N THR A 53 -19.13 8.00 -21.05
CA THR A 53 -19.86 9.25 -20.77
C THR A 53 -19.68 9.69 -19.32
N ARG A 54 -19.45 8.73 -18.40
CA ARG A 54 -19.38 9.00 -16.97
C ARG A 54 -18.18 8.33 -16.32
N ARG A 55 -17.42 9.14 -15.57
CA ARG A 55 -16.37 8.62 -14.68
C ARG A 55 -16.99 8.10 -13.38
N ALA A 56 -16.76 6.83 -13.07
CA ALA A 56 -17.11 6.26 -11.78
C ALA A 56 -16.29 6.86 -10.64
N ARG A 57 -16.94 7.08 -9.49
CA ARG A 57 -16.33 7.69 -8.31
C ARG A 57 -16.79 6.95 -7.05
N VAL A 58 -15.85 6.76 -6.11
CA VAL A 58 -16.16 6.24 -4.77
C VAL A 58 -16.18 7.42 -3.79
N PRO A 59 -17.34 7.76 -3.19
CA PRO A 59 -17.43 8.84 -2.22
C PRO A 59 -16.54 8.62 -0.99
N GLY A 60 -16.13 9.70 -0.32
CA GLY A 60 -15.26 9.66 0.85
C GLY A 60 -15.79 8.75 1.98
N ALA A 61 -17.07 8.89 2.34
CA ALA A 61 -17.71 8.03 3.33
C ALA A 61 -17.67 6.55 2.95
N ARG A 62 -17.82 6.23 1.66
CA ARG A 62 -17.73 4.85 1.18
C ARG A 62 -16.29 4.32 1.25
N LYS A 63 -15.28 5.16 0.93
CA LYS A 63 -13.87 4.80 1.13
C LYS A 63 -13.55 4.52 2.60
N ALA A 64 -14.04 5.36 3.52
CA ALA A 64 -13.85 5.16 4.96
C ALA A 64 -14.45 3.82 5.44
N ARG A 65 -15.66 3.49 4.99
CA ARG A 65 -16.28 2.19 5.29
C ARG A 65 -15.48 1.01 4.73
N LEU A 66 -14.94 1.13 3.51
CA LEU A 66 -14.12 0.08 2.91
C LEU A 66 -12.78 -0.08 3.64
N LEU A 67 -12.19 1.01 4.11
CA LEU A 67 -11.00 0.99 4.96
C LEU A 67 -11.29 0.31 6.31
N ALA A 68 -12.39 0.67 6.97
CA ALA A 68 -12.81 0.01 8.21
C ALA A 68 -13.01 -1.50 7.99
N ARG A 69 -13.64 -1.89 6.88
CA ARG A 69 -13.77 -3.30 6.48
C ARG A 69 -12.41 -3.98 6.25
N ALA A 70 -11.46 -3.28 5.63
CA ALA A 70 -10.11 -3.77 5.39
C ALA A 70 -9.36 -4.11 6.69
N ILE A 71 -9.61 -3.32 7.75
CA ILE A 71 -8.99 -3.47 9.08
C ILE A 71 -9.71 -4.51 9.93
N LEU A 72 -11.05 -4.46 9.98
CA LEU A 72 -11.85 -5.22 10.95
C LEU A 72 -12.15 -6.66 10.52
N THR A 73 -12.15 -6.94 9.21
CA THR A 73 -12.44 -8.30 8.73
C THR A 73 -11.16 -9.13 8.68
N PRO A 74 -11.11 -10.30 9.34
CA PRO A 74 -9.94 -11.17 9.30
C PRO A 74 -9.67 -11.68 7.88
N SER A 75 -8.40 -11.75 7.51
CA SER A 75 -7.97 -12.33 6.23
C SER A 75 -7.70 -13.82 6.42
N ASN A 76 -8.17 -14.65 5.50
CA ASN A 76 -7.85 -16.08 5.49
C ASN A 76 -6.37 -16.26 5.09
N ARG A 77 -5.54 -16.75 6.02
CA ARG A 77 -4.09 -16.93 5.84
C ARG A 77 -3.70 -18.18 5.06
N ARG A 78 -4.57 -18.67 4.19
CA ARG A 78 -4.31 -19.87 3.38
C ARG A 78 -3.75 -19.47 2.03
N ALA A 79 -2.45 -19.67 1.85
CA ALA A 79 -1.77 -19.52 0.56
C ALA A 79 -1.87 -20.80 -0.28
N ASP A 80 -3.07 -21.38 -0.38
CA ASP A 80 -3.25 -22.69 -1.01
C ASP A 80 -3.33 -22.61 -2.55
N ARG A 81 -3.19 -21.41 -3.12
CA ARG A 81 -3.33 -21.18 -4.56
C ARG A 81 -2.00 -20.76 -5.16
N PRO A 82 -1.55 -21.42 -6.24
CA PRO A 82 -0.33 -21.01 -6.94
C PRO A 82 -0.48 -19.59 -7.53
N ALA A 83 0.63 -18.98 -7.91
CA ALA A 83 0.60 -17.75 -8.71
C ALA A 83 -0.21 -17.99 -10.00
N LEU A 84 -0.88 -16.94 -10.48
CA LEU A 84 -1.50 -17.00 -11.81
C LEU A 84 -0.40 -17.09 -12.86
N PRO A 85 -0.58 -17.85 -13.96
CA PRO A 85 0.41 -17.92 -15.04
C PRO A 85 0.82 -16.52 -15.54
N GLU A 86 -0.14 -15.60 -15.62
CA GLU A 86 0.04 -14.22 -16.07
C GLU A 86 0.88 -13.38 -15.09
N ALA A 87 0.98 -13.80 -13.82
CA ALA A 87 1.77 -13.14 -12.79
C ALA A 87 3.05 -13.92 -12.41
N ALA A 88 3.26 -15.11 -12.99
CA ALA A 88 4.37 -15.99 -12.63
C ALA A 88 5.74 -15.32 -12.87
N PHE A 89 5.89 -14.63 -14.00
CA PHE A 89 7.13 -13.91 -14.34
C PHE A 89 7.48 -12.82 -13.31
N LEU A 90 6.49 -12.17 -12.69
CA LEU A 90 6.73 -11.15 -11.65
C LEU A 90 7.28 -11.80 -10.38
N VAL A 91 6.74 -12.96 -10.00
CA VAL A 91 7.19 -13.70 -8.83
C VAL A 91 8.61 -14.23 -9.06
N GLU A 92 8.88 -14.76 -10.25
CA GLU A 92 10.21 -15.22 -10.64
C GLU A 92 11.24 -14.07 -10.64
N ALA A 93 10.87 -12.92 -11.21
CA ALA A 93 11.72 -11.73 -11.18
C ALA A 93 12.08 -11.32 -9.74
N VAL A 94 11.12 -11.33 -8.82
CA VAL A 94 11.38 -11.04 -7.39
C VAL A 94 12.28 -12.10 -6.75
N ALA A 95 12.12 -13.38 -7.09
CA ALA A 95 12.93 -14.48 -6.55
C ALA A 95 14.41 -14.40 -6.98
N THR A 96 14.67 -13.86 -8.17
CA THR A 96 16.04 -13.65 -8.69
C THR A 96 16.68 -12.35 -8.22
N MET A 97 15.90 -11.46 -7.58
CA MET A 97 16.40 -10.15 -7.14
C MET A 97 17.23 -10.32 -5.86
N PRO A 98 18.43 -9.73 -5.77
CA PRO A 98 19.20 -9.76 -4.54
C PRO A 98 18.38 -9.12 -3.42
N LEU A 99 18.22 -9.85 -2.31
CA LEU A 99 17.51 -9.35 -1.13
C LEU A 99 18.19 -8.06 -0.67
N THR A 100 17.58 -6.93 -1.02
CA THR A 100 18.01 -5.64 -0.47
C THR A 100 17.55 -5.64 0.98
N PRO A 101 18.42 -5.35 1.97
CA PRO A 101 17.98 -5.26 3.35
C PRO A 101 16.80 -4.29 3.41
N ALA A 102 15.78 -4.66 4.16
CA ALA A 102 14.56 -3.88 4.28
C ALA A 102 14.95 -2.45 4.66
N VAL A 103 14.89 -1.53 3.69
CA VAL A 103 15.03 -0.12 3.97
C VAL A 103 13.89 0.18 4.92
N THR A 104 14.21 0.44 6.19
CA THR A 104 13.32 1.08 7.15
C THR A 104 12.99 2.43 6.55
N ARG A 105 12.01 2.44 5.64
CA ARG A 105 11.54 3.67 4.99
C ARG A 105 11.17 4.58 6.13
N LEU A 106 11.80 5.76 6.13
CA LEU A 106 11.46 6.86 7.01
C LEU A 106 9.94 6.92 7.14
N ALA A 107 9.48 6.60 8.34
CA ALA A 107 8.10 6.78 8.71
C ALA A 107 7.85 8.28 8.73
N TRP A 108 7.35 8.84 7.64
CA TRP A 108 6.87 10.22 7.57
C TRP A 108 5.73 10.49 8.58
N TRP A 109 5.14 9.43 9.14
CA TRP A 109 4.19 9.46 10.26
C TRP A 109 4.83 9.32 11.66
N ASN A 110 6.13 8.99 11.76
CA ASN A 110 6.82 8.94 13.06
C ASN A 110 7.41 10.31 13.38
N LEU A 111 6.51 11.24 13.74
CA LEU A 111 6.86 12.61 14.14
C LEU A 111 7.97 12.61 15.21
N GLY A 112 7.95 11.66 16.14
CA GLY A 112 8.99 11.52 17.18
C GLY A 112 10.37 11.24 16.60
N ALA A 113 10.49 10.25 15.70
CA ALA A 113 11.78 9.94 15.05
C ALA A 113 12.25 11.06 14.10
N GLN A 114 11.33 11.84 13.53
CA GLN A 114 11.67 13.01 12.74
C GLN A 114 12.19 14.17 13.62
N VAL A 115 11.59 14.38 14.80
CA VAL A 115 12.06 15.36 15.79
C VAL A 115 13.46 15.01 16.28
N VAL A 116 13.72 13.74 16.63
CA VAL A 116 15.05 13.28 17.07
C VAL A 116 16.11 13.57 16.01
N ARG A 117 15.85 13.24 14.74
CA ARG A 117 16.81 13.54 13.65
C ARG A 117 17.07 15.03 13.45
N VAL A 118 16.06 15.87 13.62
CA VAL A 118 16.23 17.34 13.53
C VAL A 118 17.05 17.85 14.71
N LEU A 119 16.85 17.30 15.91
CA LEU A 119 17.65 17.63 17.08
C LEU A 119 19.12 17.22 16.89
N ASP A 120 19.38 16.00 16.42
CA ASP A 120 20.74 15.51 16.12
C ASP A 120 21.43 16.40 15.07
N LEU A 121 20.68 16.88 14.07
CA LEU A 121 21.19 17.78 13.03
C LEU A 121 21.55 19.17 13.61
N ILE A 122 20.70 19.73 14.47
CA ILE A 122 20.96 21.01 15.13
C ILE A 122 22.18 20.90 16.05
N GLU A 123 22.32 19.78 16.77
CA GLU A 123 23.48 19.51 17.63
C GLU A 123 24.76 19.42 16.80
N THR A 124 24.73 18.64 15.72
CA THR A 124 25.86 18.50 14.78
C THR A 124 26.30 19.85 14.19
N LEU A 125 25.36 20.75 13.88
CA LEU A 125 25.67 22.08 13.34
C LEU A 125 26.31 22.99 14.40
N ARG A 126 25.80 22.99 15.64
CA ARG A 126 26.38 23.76 16.75
C ARG A 126 27.80 23.32 17.09
N GLU A 127 28.08 22.03 16.98
CA GLU A 127 29.40 21.47 17.25
C GLU A 127 30.42 21.92 16.19
N ARG A 128 29.98 22.03 14.93
CA ARG A 128 30.81 22.59 13.84
C ARG A 128 31.05 24.09 13.97
N GLU A 129 30.07 24.88 14.42
CA GLU A 129 30.25 26.32 14.66
C GLU A 129 31.21 26.59 15.82
N ARG A 130 31.17 25.78 16.88
CA ARG A 130 32.11 25.88 18.02
C ARG A 130 33.54 25.53 17.62
N LEU A 131 33.73 24.55 16.74
CA LEU A 131 35.05 24.18 16.24
C LEU A 131 35.57 25.14 15.16
N GLY A 132 34.68 25.79 14.39
CA GLY A 132 35.03 26.83 13.42
C GLY A 132 35.36 28.18 14.06
N GLY A 133 34.76 28.52 15.21
CA GLY A 133 35.02 29.77 15.94
C GLY A 133 36.31 29.79 16.76
N ALA A 134 36.91 28.64 17.05
CA ALA A 134 38.18 28.55 17.80
C ALA A 134 39.44 28.69 16.93
N ALA A 135 39.29 28.73 15.59
CA ALA A 135 40.41 28.84 14.64
C ALA A 135 40.67 30.27 14.12
N SER A 136 40.03 31.29 14.71
CA SER A 136 40.32 32.70 14.43
C SER A 136 40.60 33.46 15.73
N SER A 137 41.83 33.36 16.23
CA SER A 137 42.46 34.30 17.15
C SER A 137 43.97 34.23 16.97
#